data_AF-Q0P4B9-F1
#
_entry.id   AF-Q0P4B9-F1
#
_cell.length_a   1.000
_cell.length_b   1.000
_cell.length_c   1.000
_cell.angle_alpha   90.00
_cell.angle_beta   90.00
_cell.angle_gamma   90.00
#
_symmetry.space_group_name_H-M   'P 1'
#
loop_
_entity.id
_entity.type
_entity.pdbx_description
1 polymer ?
#
loop_
_entity_poly.entity_id
_entity_poly.type
_entity_poly.pdbx_seq_one_letter_code
_entity_poly.pdbx_strand_id
1 'polypeptide(L)'
;MTSSSTPRMHTYKRTSSPRSPTNTGELFTPAHEENVRFIHDTWLCVLRDIKCPQNHERNDRGPQEYVEKNPNPNLHSFIPVDLSDLKKRNTQDSKKS
;
A
#
# COMPACT_ATOMS: atom_id res chain seq x y z
N MET A 1 -40.18 -9.89 10.42
CA MET A 1 -38.96 -10.71 10.42
C MET A 1 -37.78 -9.82 10.09
N THR A 2 -36.63 -10.10 10.73
CA THR A 2 -35.30 -9.48 10.59
C THR A 2 -35.19 -7.99 10.96
N SER A 3 -35.02 -7.75 12.26
CA SER A 3 -34.46 -6.51 12.80
C SER A 3 -33.00 -6.35 12.34
N SER A 4 -32.68 -5.23 11.69
CA SER A 4 -31.32 -4.90 11.27
C SER A 4 -30.48 -4.53 12.50
N SER A 5 -29.57 -5.40 12.91
CA SER A 5 -28.58 -5.08 13.93
C SER A 5 -27.50 -4.21 13.29
N THR A 6 -27.57 -2.89 13.48
CA THR A 6 -26.52 -1.97 13.02
C THR A 6 -25.24 -2.24 13.82
N PRO A 7 -24.10 -2.51 13.16
CA PRO A 7 -22.85 -2.72 13.86
C PRO A 7 -22.44 -1.42 14.55
N ARG A 8 -22.50 -1.47 15.89
CA ARG A 8 -22.00 -0.43 16.80
C ARG A 8 -20.56 -0.11 16.41
N MET A 9 -20.33 1.09 15.86
CA MET A 9 -19.00 1.63 15.60
C MET A 9 -18.23 1.65 16.92
N HIS A 10 -17.32 0.70 17.08
CA HIS A 10 -16.38 0.69 18.19
C HIS A 10 -15.42 1.84 17.95
N THR A 11 -15.63 2.92 18.69
CA THR A 11 -14.71 4.06 18.79
C THR A 11 -13.29 3.52 18.87
N TYR A 12 -12.51 3.73 17.81
CA TYR A 12 -11.10 3.43 17.81
C TYR A 12 -10.47 4.38 18.84
N LYS A 13 -10.38 3.93 20.09
CA LYS A 13 -9.45 4.52 21.03
C LYS A 13 -8.10 4.34 20.36
N ARG A 14 -7.52 5.46 19.92
CA ARG A 14 -6.18 5.54 19.33
C ARG A 14 -5.23 5.08 20.42
N THR A 15 -5.04 3.76 20.53
CA THR A 15 -4.02 3.20 21.41
C THR A 15 -2.74 3.76 20.84
N SER A 16 -2.02 4.54 21.66
CA SER A 16 -0.65 4.91 21.37
C SER A 16 0.11 3.59 21.32
N SER A 17 0.22 3.01 20.13
CA SER A 17 0.90 1.74 19.95
C SER A 17 2.30 1.91 20.52
N PRO A 18 2.75 1.04 21.45
CA PRO A 18 4.10 1.11 21.99
C PRO A 18 5.06 1.17 20.81
N ARG A 19 5.89 2.21 20.77
CA ARG A 19 6.94 2.37 19.76
C ARG A 19 7.68 1.04 19.68
N SER A 20 7.56 0.35 18.54
CA SER A 20 8.16 -0.97 18.36
C SER A 20 9.63 -0.92 18.78
N PRO A 21 10.11 -1.89 19.57
CA PRO A 21 11.49 -1.88 20.05
C PRO A 21 12.43 -1.75 18.86
N THR A 22 13.38 -0.83 18.95
CA THR A 22 14.37 -0.51 17.90
C THR A 22 15.42 -1.62 17.73
N ASN A 23 15.12 -2.83 18.24
CA ASN A 23 16.03 -3.95 18.19
C ASN A 23 15.90 -4.65 16.84
N THR A 24 16.91 -4.50 15.99
CA THR A 24 17.00 -5.17 14.68
C THR A 24 16.93 -6.70 14.80
N GLY A 25 17.27 -7.27 15.95
CA GLY A 25 17.20 -8.70 16.22
C GLY A 25 15.77 -9.23 16.38
N GLU A 26 14.82 -8.40 16.82
CA GLU A 26 13.40 -8.77 16.88
C GLU A 26 12.72 -8.73 15.51
N LEU A 27 13.43 -8.35 14.44
CA LEU A 27 12.85 -8.30 13.09
C LEU A 27 12.63 -9.69 12.49
N PHE A 28 13.36 -10.71 12.93
CA PHE A 28 13.34 -12.07 12.34
C PHE A 28 12.57 -13.08 13.21
N THR A 29 11.38 -12.69 13.68
CA THR A 29 10.50 -13.64 14.40
C THR A 29 9.96 -14.73 13.46
N PRO A 30 9.51 -15.89 13.98
CA PRO A 30 8.80 -16.88 13.16
C PRO A 30 7.58 -16.29 12.42
N ALA A 31 6.88 -15.35 13.05
CA ALA A 31 5.78 -14.62 12.42
C ALA A 31 6.27 -13.73 11.26
N HIS A 32 7.46 -13.14 11.35
CA HIS A 32 8.06 -12.41 10.24
C HIS A 32 8.31 -13.32 9.04
N GLU A 33 8.89 -14.51 9.26
CA GLU A 33 9.10 -15.48 8.20
C GLU A 33 7.78 -15.89 7.53
N GLU A 34 6.74 -16.16 8.31
CA GLU A 34 5.40 -16.46 7.80
C GLU A 34 4.82 -15.32 6.98
N ASN A 35 4.92 -14.08 7.46
CA ASN A 35 4.46 -12.90 6.73
C ASN A 35 5.22 -12.72 5.41
N VAL A 36 6.53 -12.94 5.40
CA VAL A 36 7.36 -12.86 4.20
C VAL A 36 6.93 -13.92 3.18
N ARG A 37 6.76 -15.18 3.61
CA ARG A 37 6.26 -16.26 2.76
C ARG A 37 4.87 -15.93 2.21
N PHE A 38 3.96 -15.48 3.06
CA PHE A 38 2.59 -15.12 2.67
C PHE A 38 2.56 -13.99 1.64
N ILE A 39 3.29 -12.89 1.88
CA ILE A 39 3.35 -11.76 0.96
C ILE A 39 3.93 -12.19 -0.38
N HIS A 40 5.02 -12.96 -0.37
CA HIS A 40 5.65 -13.46 -1.58
C HIS A 40 4.68 -14.31 -2.41
N ASP A 41 4.05 -15.31 -1.79
CA ASP A 41 3.16 -16.23 -2.51
C ASP A 41 1.89 -15.52 -3.00
N THR A 42 1.33 -14.62 -2.19
CA THR A 42 0.19 -13.78 -2.58
C THR A 42 0.56 -12.88 -3.75
N TRP A 43 1.75 -12.28 -3.73
CA TRP A 43 2.23 -11.43 -4.80
C TRP A 43 2.43 -12.20 -6.11
N LEU A 44 2.94 -13.43 -6.04
CA LEU A 44 3.03 -14.31 -7.22
C LEU A 44 1.66 -14.64 -7.81
N CYS A 45 0.64 -14.86 -6.97
CA CYS A 45 -0.75 -15.01 -7.42
C CYS A 45 -1.23 -13.75 -8.14
N VAL A 46 -1.04 -12.56 -7.53
CA VAL A 46 -1.41 -11.28 -8.14
C VAL A 46 -0.74 -11.07 -9.50
N LEU A 47 0.57 -11.32 -9.60
CA LEU A 47 1.32 -11.18 -10.85
C LEU A 47 0.81 -12.12 -11.94
N ARG A 48 0.44 -13.35 -11.59
CA ARG A 48 -0.13 -14.32 -12.53
C ARG A 48 -1.51 -13.89 -13.00
N ASP A 49 -2.35 -13.41 -12.09
CA ASP A 49 -3.71 -12.97 -12.40
C ASP A 49 -3.71 -11.75 -13.31
N ILE A 50 -2.85 -10.75 -13.05
CA ILE A 50 -2.70 -9.57 -13.91
C ILE A 50 -2.16 -9.95 -15.29
N LYS A 51 -1.21 -10.89 -15.38
CA LYS A 51 -0.62 -11.34 -16.66
C LYS A 51 -1.54 -12.23 -17.49
N CYS A 52 -2.60 -12.79 -16.90
CA CYS A 52 -3.52 -13.70 -17.59
C CYS A 52 -4.85 -12.99 -17.87
N PRO A 53 -4.95 -12.19 -18.95
CA PRO A 53 -6.12 -11.36 -19.22
C PRO A 53 -7.40 -12.17 -19.46
N GLN A 54 -7.27 -13.46 -19.78
CA GLN A 54 -8.40 -14.37 -19.99
C GLN A 54 -9.29 -14.52 -18.75
N ASN A 55 -8.79 -14.16 -17.56
CA ASN A 55 -9.58 -14.20 -16.32
C ASN A 55 -10.37 -12.92 -16.04
N HIS A 56 -10.13 -11.82 -16.78
CA HIS A 56 -10.83 -10.55 -16.56
C HIS A 56 -12.33 -10.65 -16.82
N GLU A 57 -12.77 -11.47 -17.79
CA GLU A 57 -14.20 -11.59 -18.09
C GLU A 57 -15.03 -12.20 -16.95
N ARG A 58 -14.38 -12.89 -15.99
CA ARG A 58 -15.08 -13.55 -14.87
C ARG A 58 -14.89 -12.88 -13.52
N ASN A 59 -13.96 -11.93 -13.39
CA ASN A 59 -13.55 -11.43 -12.08
C ASN A 59 -13.56 -9.90 -12.00
N ASP A 60 -14.75 -9.33 -11.75
CA ASP A 60 -14.90 -8.00 -11.13
C ASP A 60 -14.26 -7.91 -9.71
N ARG A 61 -13.61 -8.98 -9.25
CA ARG A 61 -13.10 -9.16 -7.88
C ARG A 61 -11.60 -9.48 -7.84
N GLY A 62 -10.88 -9.34 -8.96
CA GLY A 62 -9.45 -9.63 -9.05
C GLY A 62 -8.54 -8.40 -8.81
N PRO A 63 -7.21 -8.60 -8.78
CA PRO A 63 -6.25 -7.50 -8.79
C PRO A 63 -6.45 -6.62 -10.02
N GLN A 64 -6.55 -5.30 -9.80
CA GLN A 64 -6.81 -4.32 -10.84
C GLN A 64 -5.53 -3.57 -11.18
N GLU A 65 -5.12 -3.61 -12.45
CA GLU A 65 -4.12 -2.68 -12.98
C GLU A 65 -4.81 -1.36 -13.38
N TYR A 66 -4.38 -0.26 -12.77
CA TYR A 66 -4.89 1.07 -13.09
C TYR A 66 -4.07 1.66 -14.23
N VAL A 67 -4.55 1.44 -15.45
CA VAL A 67 -4.03 2.11 -16.64
C VAL A 67 -4.97 3.25 -16.99
N GLU A 68 -4.44 4.47 -17.05
CA GLU A 68 -5.18 5.65 -17.51
C GLU A 68 -5.68 5.40 -18.95
N LYS A 69 -7.00 5.26 -19.12
CA LYS A 69 -7.59 4.96 -20.44
C LYS A 69 -7.56 6.15 -21.38
N ASN A 70 -7.77 7.34 -20.82
CA ASN A 70 -7.74 8.62 -21.53
C ASN A 70 -6.64 9.47 -20.90
N PRO A 71 -5.43 9.50 -21.49
CA PRO A 71 -4.34 10.30 -20.93
C PRO A 71 -4.76 11.77 -20.88
N ASN A 72 -4.56 12.43 -19.74
CA ASN A 72 -4.84 13.85 -19.61
C ASN A 72 -3.91 14.68 -20.52
N PRO A 73 -4.41 15.39 -21.54
CA PRO A 73 -3.57 16.15 -22.46
C PRO A 73 -2.81 17.30 -21.78
N ASN A 74 -3.28 17.78 -20.63
CA ASN A 74 -2.58 18.80 -19.86
C ASN A 74 -1.29 18.29 -19.22
N LEU A 75 -1.11 16.96 -19.14
CA LEU A 75 0.10 16.34 -18.60
C LEU A 75 1.18 16.10 -19.65
N HIS A 76 0.98 16.49 -20.92
CA HIS A 76 2.01 16.32 -21.96
C HIS A 76 3.33 17.02 -21.64
N SER A 77 3.28 18.16 -20.92
CA SER A 77 4.46 18.89 -20.45
C SER A 77 4.74 18.67 -18.96
N PHE A 78 4.09 17.69 -18.33
CA PHE A 78 4.35 17.38 -16.93
C PHE A 78 5.76 16.80 -16.78
N ILE A 79 6.55 17.41 -15.90
CA ILE A 79 7.86 16.90 -15.52
C ILE A 79 7.68 16.21 -14.15
N PRO A 80 7.84 14.88 -14.07
CA PRO A 80 7.79 14.18 -12.80
C PRO A 80 8.86 14.73 -11.85
N VAL A 81 8.44 15.09 -10.63
CA VAL A 81 9.37 15.49 -9.57
C VAL A 81 9.99 14.24 -8.98
N ASP A 82 11.32 14.15 -9.00
CA ASP A 82 12.02 13.09 -8.29
C ASP A 82 11.91 13.33 -6.77
N LEU A 83 11.22 12.41 -6.09
CA LEU A 83 11.05 12.48 -4.63
C LEU A 83 12.38 12.28 -3.88
N SER A 84 13.36 11.62 -4.49
CA SER A 84 14.70 11.48 -3.93
C SER A 84 15.42 12.83 -3.84
N ASP A 85 15.17 13.73 -4.79
CA ASP A 85 15.72 15.09 -4.81
C ASP A 85 14.99 16.03 -3.85
N LEU A 86 13.69 15.82 -3.63
CA LEU A 86 12.92 16.61 -2.66
C LEU A 86 13.45 16.44 -1.23
N LYS A 87 13.88 15.22 -0.85
CA LYS A 87 14.48 14.96 0.47
C LYS A 87 15.75 15.79 0.71
N LYS A 88 16.53 16.09 -0.33
CA LYS A 88 17.78 16.87 -0.20
C LYS A 88 17.51 18.34 0.10
N ARG A 89 16.40 18.91 -0.39
CA ARG A 89 16.06 20.33 -0.16
C ARG A 89 15.56 20.61 1.26
N ASN A 90 14.82 19.67 1.86
CA ASN A 90 14.19 19.89 3.16
C ASN A 90 15.21 19.95 4.32
N THR A 91 16.39 19.32 4.18
CA THR A 91 17.45 19.41 5.19
C THR A 91 18.18 20.76 5.19
N GLN A 92 18.07 21.55 4.11
CA GLN A 92 18.80 22.81 3.99
C GLN A 92 18.10 23.98 4.70
N ASP A 93 16.77 23.94 4.83
CA ASP A 93 16.01 25.00 5.51
C ASP A 93 16.01 24.89 7.05
N SER A 94 16.54 23.78 7.61
CA SER A 94 16.68 23.63 9.06
C SER A 94 17.91 24.35 9.65
N LYS A 95 18.60 25.21 8.89
CA LYS A 95 19.79 25.96 9.35
C LYS A 95 19.64 27.49 9.33
N LYS A 96 18.42 28.00 9.42
CA LYS A 96 18.21 29.45 9.63
C LYS A 96 17.05 29.73 10.58
N SER A 97 17.28 29.45 11.86
CA SER A 97 16.64 30.13 12.99
C SER A 97 17.55 30.03 14.20
#